data_AF-A0A399EI83-F1
#
_entry.id   AF-A0A399EI83-F1
#
_cell.length_a   1.000
_cell.length_b   1.000
_cell.length_c   1.000
_cell.angle_alpha   90.00
_cell.angle_beta   90.00
_cell.angle_gamma   90.00
#
_symmetry.space_group_name_H-M   'P 1'
#
loop_
_entity.id
_entity.type
_entity.pdbx_description
1 polymer ?
#
loop_
_entity_poly.entity_id
_entity_poly.type
_entity_poly.pdbx_seq_one_letter_code
_entity_poly.pdbx_strand_id
1 'polypeptide(L)'
;MRAMSTFVLAWVLLLLFSLLNNLVLYRLLRERGRTELMWIGVVATAVPVGLFALWPGAFTLISFPLFQSLGMLLVLRLSQR
;
A
#
# COMPACT_ATOMS: atom_id res chain seq x y z
N MET A 1 -11.45 -15.30 22.61
CA MET A 1 -10.02 -14.91 22.42
C MET A 1 -9.46 -15.16 21.00
N ARG A 2 -10.10 -15.93 20.09
CA ARG A 2 -9.60 -16.14 18.72
C ARG A 2 -9.65 -14.89 17.80
N ALA A 3 -10.65 -14.02 17.96
CA ALA A 3 -10.82 -12.86 17.09
C ALA A 3 -9.71 -11.79 17.25
N MET A 4 -9.15 -11.65 18.46
CA MET A 4 -8.13 -10.64 18.73
C MET A 4 -6.80 -10.99 18.05
N SER A 5 -6.42 -12.28 17.99
CA SER A 5 -5.20 -12.68 17.28
C SER A 5 -5.34 -12.49 15.78
N THR A 6 -6.51 -12.77 15.19
CA THR A 6 -6.76 -12.56 13.75
C THR A 6 -6.75 -11.07 13.38
N PHE A 7 -7.32 -10.21 14.22
CA PHE A 7 -7.30 -8.76 14.00
C PHE A 7 -5.88 -8.18 14.11
N VAL A 8 -5.12 -8.58 15.13
CA VAL A 8 -3.71 -8.19 15.27
C VAL A 8 -2.89 -8.70 14.09
N LEU A 9 -3.10 -9.95 13.66
CA LEU A 9 -2.43 -10.52 12.50
C LEU A 9 -2.75 -9.75 11.22
N ALA A 10 -4.01 -9.34 11.01
CA ALA A 10 -4.41 -8.53 9.88
C ALA A 10 -3.70 -7.17 9.87
N TRP A 11 -3.57 -6.51 11.02
CA TRP A 11 -2.81 -5.27 11.15
C TRP A 11 -1.31 -5.47 10.89
N VAL A 12 -0.71 -6.51 11.46
CA VAL A 12 0.70 -6.83 11.24
C VAL A 12 0.97 -7.08 9.76
N LEU A 13 0.14 -7.90 9.10
CA LEU A 13 0.25 -8.16 7.67
C LEU A 13 0.04 -6.88 6.87
N LEU A 14 -0.99 -6.10 7.15
CA LEU A 14 -1.28 -4.84 6.45
C LEU A 14 -0.10 -3.86 6.52
N LEU A 15 0.45 -3.65 7.71
CA LEU A 15 1.59 -2.75 7.92
C LEU A 15 2.87 -3.29 7.28
N LEU A 16 3.11 -4.60 7.36
CA LEU A 16 4.28 -5.23 6.76
C LEU A 16 4.23 -5.19 5.24
N PHE A 17 3.07 -5.49 4.63
CA PHE A 17 2.84 -5.33 3.19
C PHE A 17 2.95 -3.88 2.74
N SER A 18 2.43 -2.94 3.54
CA SER A 18 2.56 -1.51 3.31
C SER A 18 4.02 -1.05 3.28
N LEU A 19 4.81 -1.47 4.26
CA LEU A 19 6.23 -1.17 4.34
C LEU A 19 6.99 -1.74 3.14
N LEU A 20 6.78 -3.02 2.83
CA LEU A 20 7.46 -3.70 1.72
C LEU A 20 7.10 -3.06 0.37
N ASN A 21 5.82 -2.74 0.13
CA ASN A 21 5.39 -2.10 -1.12
C ASN A 21 6.01 -0.71 -1.28
N ASN A 22 5.98 0.13 -0.25
CA ASN A 22 6.61 1.45 -0.32
C ASN A 22 8.12 1.35 -0.49
N LEU A 23 8.78 0.35 0.10
CA LEU A 23 10.21 0.14 -0.08
C LEU A 23 10.54 -0.26 -1.54
N VAL A 24 9.77 -1.19 -2.12
CA VAL A 24 9.93 -1.60 -3.52
C VAL A 24 9.70 -0.42 -4.45
N LEU A 25 8.63 0.35 -4.23
CA LEU A 25 8.32 1.53 -5.01
C LEU A 25 9.42 2.60 -4.89
N TYR A 26 9.91 2.85 -3.68
CA TYR A 26 11.00 3.80 -3.45
C TYR A 26 12.26 3.39 -4.19
N ARG A 27 12.65 2.10 -4.13
CA ARG A 27 13.80 1.59 -4.89
C ARG A 27 13.61 1.78 -6.38
N LEU A 28 12.45 1.40 -6.93
CA LEU A 28 12.13 1.56 -8.35
C LEU A 28 12.18 3.04 -8.78
N LEU A 29 11.58 3.94 -8.02
CA LEU A 29 11.57 5.37 -8.31
C LEU A 29 12.97 5.98 -8.20
N ARG A 30 13.76 5.55 -7.20
CA ARG A 30 15.14 6.01 -7.01
C ARG A 30 16.03 5.58 -8.17
N GLU A 31 15.92 4.35 -8.64
CA GLU A 31 16.65 3.85 -9.82
C GLU A 31 16.32 4.65 -11.09
N ARG A 32 15.09 5.17 -11.17
CA ARG A 32 14.63 5.98 -12.31
C ARG A 32 14.82 7.49 -12.11
N GLY A 33 15.35 7.92 -10.97
CA GLY A 33 15.51 9.34 -10.63
C GLY A 33 14.19 10.10 -10.48
N ARG A 34 13.06 9.41 -10.25
CA ARG A 34 11.70 9.97 -10.17
C ARG A 34 11.11 9.89 -8.76
N THR A 35 11.90 10.21 -7.74
CA THR A 35 11.46 10.12 -6.33
C THR A 35 10.32 11.09 -6.00
N GLU A 36 10.09 12.10 -6.83
CA GLU A 36 8.94 13.00 -6.72
C GLU A 36 7.59 12.28 -6.88
N LEU A 37 7.55 11.10 -7.51
CA LEU A 37 6.32 10.30 -7.66
C LEU A 37 5.99 9.47 -6.40
N MET A 38 6.82 9.53 -5.35
CA MET A 38 6.65 8.73 -4.14
C MET A 38 5.34 9.03 -3.41
N TRP A 39 4.80 10.25 -3.54
CA TRP A 39 3.51 10.61 -2.94
C TRP A 39 2.36 9.70 -3.43
N ILE A 40 2.44 9.17 -4.66
CA ILE A 40 1.43 8.25 -5.21
C ILE A 40 1.42 6.96 -4.40
N GLY A 41 2.59 6.41 -4.09
CA GLY A 41 2.73 5.22 -3.23
C GLY A 41 2.21 5.47 -1.82
N VAL A 42 2.54 6.62 -1.25
CA VAL A 42 2.05 7.01 0.08
C VAL A 42 0.53 7.10 0.09
N VAL A 43 -0.10 7.75 -0.89
CA VAL A 43 -1.56 7.86 -0.98
C VAL A 43 -2.20 6.49 -1.22
N ALA A 44 -1.65 5.68 -2.15
CA ALA A 44 -2.12 4.32 -2.42
C ALA A 44 -1.99 3.38 -1.22
N THR A 45 -1.17 3.73 -0.23
CA THR A 45 -1.02 3.02 1.04
C THR A 45 -1.95 3.57 2.12
N ALA A 46 -1.95 4.88 2.31
CA ALA A 46 -2.67 5.54 3.40
C ALA A 46 -4.18 5.39 3.28
N VAL A 47 -4.72 5.44 2.05
CA VAL A 47 -6.16 5.31 1.81
C VAL A 47 -6.68 3.92 2.24
N PRO A 48 -6.11 2.79 1.78
CA PRO A 48 -6.51 1.47 2.25
C PRO A 48 -6.30 1.24 3.76
N VAL A 49 -5.19 1.76 4.33
CA VAL A 49 -4.93 1.63 5.77
C VAL A 49 -5.98 2.40 6.58
N GLY A 50 -6.33 3.60 6.15
CA GLY A 50 -7.41 4.39 6.76
C GLY A 50 -8.76 3.71 6.64
N LEU A 51 -9.08 3.14 5.47
CA LEU A 51 -10.30 2.36 5.26
C LEU A 51 -10.37 1.14 6.19
N PHE A 52 -9.27 0.41 6.34
CA PHE A 52 -9.19 -0.73 7.27
C PHE A 52 -9.30 -0.30 8.73
N ALA A 53 -8.77 0.87 9.09
CA ALA A 53 -8.89 1.42 10.45
C ALA A 53 -10.35 1.78 10.80
N LEU A 54 -11.09 2.35 9.85
CA LEU A 54 -12.48 2.79 10.02
C LEU A 54 -13.47 1.61 9.97
N TRP A 55 -13.25 0.68 9.03
CA TRP A 55 -14.11 -0.48 8.83
C TRP A 55 -13.26 -1.75 8.66
N PRO A 56 -12.75 -2.33 9.76
CA PRO A 56 -11.90 -3.50 9.67
C PRO A 56 -12.69 -4.71 9.16
N GLY A 57 -12.35 -5.14 7.93
CA GLY A 57 -12.98 -6.29 7.29
C GLY A 57 -12.12 -6.89 6.17
N ALA A 58 -12.52 -8.08 5.71
CA ALA A 58 -11.84 -8.78 4.61
C ALA A 58 -11.87 -7.94 3.31
N PHE A 59 -12.97 -7.25 3.03
CA PHE A 59 -13.08 -6.38 1.85
C PHE A 59 -12.09 -5.21 1.87
N THR A 60 -11.90 -4.57 3.03
CA THR A 60 -10.90 -3.51 3.18
C THR A 60 -9.47 -4.03 3.08
N LEU A 61 -9.19 -5.27 3.51
CA LEU A 61 -7.90 -5.91 3.30
C LEU A 61 -7.61 -6.17 1.82
N ILE A 62 -8.61 -6.65 1.06
CA ILE A 62 -8.50 -6.89 -0.38
C ILE A 62 -8.35 -5.58 -1.17
N SER A 63 -8.92 -4.48 -0.67
CA SER A 63 -8.73 -3.17 -1.29
C SER A 63 -7.25 -2.74 -1.35
N PHE A 64 -6.43 -3.18 -0.38
CA PHE A 64 -5.02 -2.81 -0.28
C PHE A 64 -4.20 -3.17 -1.54
N PRO A 65 -4.13 -4.44 -1.99
CA PRO A 65 -3.42 -4.79 -3.21
C PRO A 65 -4.01 -4.16 -4.48
N LEU A 66 -5.31 -3.87 -4.52
CA LEU A 66 -5.95 -3.22 -5.67
C LEU A 66 -5.50 -1.77 -5.81
N PHE A 67 -5.57 -0.98 -4.73
CA PHE A 67 -5.11 0.40 -4.71
C PHE A 67 -3.59 0.49 -4.96
N GLN A 68 -2.81 -0.43 -4.41
CA GLN A 68 -1.38 -0.54 -4.70
C GLN A 68 -1.10 -0.82 -6.18
N SER A 69 -1.83 -1.75 -6.80
CA SER A 69 -1.66 -2.06 -8.23
C SER A 69 -1.99 -0.86 -9.12
N LEU A 70 -3.05 -0.11 -8.79
CA LEU A 70 -3.40 1.14 -9.48
C LEU A 70 -2.33 2.21 -9.29
N GLY A 71 -1.83 2.40 -8.07
CA GLY A 71 -0.74 3.32 -7.77
C GLY A 71 0.53 2.99 -8.56
N MET A 72 0.90 1.71 -8.59
CA MET A 72 2.05 1.22 -9.35
C MET A 72 1.89 1.43 -10.87
N LEU A 73 0.71 1.13 -11.42
CA LEU A 73 0.39 1.42 -12.82
C LEU A 73 0.51 2.92 -13.15
N LEU A 74 0.03 3.78 -12.25
CA LEU A 74 0.10 5.23 -12.41
C LEU A 74 1.57 5.70 -12.38
N VAL A 75 2.36 5.21 -11.44
CA VAL A 75 3.79 5.48 -11.32
C VAL A 75 4.54 5.01 -12.57
N LEU A 76 4.28 3.80 -13.06
CA LEU A 76 4.92 3.28 -14.26
C LEU A 76 4.58 4.13 -15.49
N ARG A 77 3.31 4.51 -15.66
CA ARG A 77 2.89 5.39 -16.78
C ARG A 77 3.50 6.78 -16.70
N LEU A 78 3.58 7.38 -15.51
CA LEU A 78 4.15 8.72 -15.32
C LEU A 78 5.67 8.71 -15.41
N SER A 79 6.32 7.63 -14.99
CA SER A 79 7.77 7.44 -15.06
C SER A 79 8.27 7.14 -16.48
N GLN A 80 7.43 6.60 -17.37
CA GLN A 80 7.75 6.37 -18.78
C GLN A 80 7.58 7.61 -19.67
N ARG A 81 6.96 8.68 -19.16
CA ARG A 81 6.92 10.00 -19.78
C ARG A 81 8.07 10.86 -19.29
#